data_AF-A0A399WVP3-F1
#
_entry.id   AF-A0A399WVP3-F1
#
_cell.length_a   1.000
_cell.length_b   1.000
_cell.length_c   1.000
_cell.angle_alpha   90.00
_cell.angle_beta   90.00
_cell.angle_gamma   90.00
#
_symmetry.space_group_name_H-M   'P 1'
#
loop_
_entity.id
_entity.type
_entity.pdbx_description
1 polymer ?
#
loop_
_entity_poly.entity_id
_entity_poly.type
_entity_poly.pdbx_seq_one_letter_code
_entity_poly.pdbx_strand_id
1 'polypeptide(L)'
;MKPRSAKGIASSVSEIRCSSNQGGHMRKGDFDPYEYIEQAFRDLPSGKTESKKEPKLTSGEAASTPKPANRPKAKNSASALVEAIRTSGARQKEAVAVTAGEPTDKKRLKRTSMEAPRPRQRRTKPRKPVLTDEMEKLWQAVPKNLKFLAGVYDDTVTQKYYTKKFRQSREDLIRNMVDPELTLEDASRLLGVCPATVRRYTNRGWLSHHRTKGNQRRFRLSGVVEFVEKYGRNPEG
;
A
#
# COMPACT_ATOMS: atom_id res chain seq x y z
N MET A 1 34.16 14.03 80.28
CA MET A 1 32.77 13.69 79.92
C MET A 1 31.97 14.99 79.74
N LYS A 2 31.10 15.03 78.73
CA LYS A 2 30.54 16.21 78.02
C LYS A 2 29.98 17.35 78.88
N PRO A 3 30.11 18.60 78.39
CA PRO A 3 29.05 19.60 78.55
C PRO A 3 28.51 20.19 77.22
N ARG A 4 27.18 20.32 77.23
CA ARG A 4 26.23 21.22 76.54
C ARG A 4 26.74 22.16 75.43
N SER A 5 26.00 22.20 74.32
CA SER A 5 25.62 23.46 73.65
C SER A 5 24.36 23.29 72.80
N ALA A 6 23.57 24.35 72.73
CA ALA A 6 22.22 24.47 72.20
C ALA A 6 22.19 25.13 70.81
N LYS A 7 20.96 25.41 70.33
CA LYS A 7 20.51 26.07 69.08
C LYS A 7 20.23 25.04 67.97
N GLY A 8 19.02 24.89 67.42
CA GLY A 8 17.93 25.83 67.22
C GLY A 8 17.98 26.29 65.76
N ILE A 9 17.00 25.89 64.94
CA ILE A 9 16.51 26.59 63.74
C ILE A 9 15.14 25.98 63.42
N ALA A 10 14.13 26.84 63.44
CA ALA A 10 12.80 26.63 62.86
C ALA A 10 12.80 27.17 61.43
N SER A 11 12.20 26.44 60.48
CA SER A 11 11.52 26.99 59.30
C SER A 11 10.89 25.83 58.52
N SER A 12 9.57 25.76 58.49
CA SER A 12 8.71 26.22 57.39
C SER A 12 8.35 25.07 56.43
N VAL A 13 7.30 24.36 56.83
CA VAL A 13 6.52 23.47 55.98
C VAL A 13 5.75 24.35 55.00
N SER A 14 6.20 24.44 53.76
CA SER A 14 5.46 25.08 52.68
C SER A 14 4.52 24.07 52.03
N GLU A 15 3.23 24.36 52.17
CA GLU A 15 2.11 23.70 51.52
C GLU A 15 2.29 23.66 50.00
N ILE A 16 2.28 22.45 49.43
CA ILE A 16 2.10 22.25 48.00
C ILE A 16 0.63 22.54 47.69
N ARG A 17 0.34 23.79 47.31
CA ARG A 17 -0.94 24.15 46.68
C ARG A 17 -0.99 23.50 45.31
N CYS A 18 -1.88 22.53 45.14
CA CYS A 18 -2.34 22.07 43.84
C CYS A 18 -2.93 23.28 43.09
N SER A 19 -2.15 23.87 42.18
CA SER A 19 -2.69 24.78 41.17
C SER A 19 -3.64 23.99 40.27
N SER A 20 -4.92 24.31 40.42
CA SER A 20 -5.99 23.95 39.51
C SER A 20 -5.61 24.40 38.10
N ASN A 21 -5.28 23.41 37.26
CA ASN A 21 -5.16 23.58 35.83
C ASN A 21 -6.57 23.90 35.30
N GLN A 22 -6.85 25.17 35.04
CA GLN A 22 -8.09 25.60 34.38
C GLN A 22 -8.06 25.10 32.94
N GLY A 23 -8.48 23.85 32.75
CA GLY A 23 -8.89 23.36 31.44
C GLY A 23 -10.07 24.19 30.97
N GLY A 24 -9.86 24.99 29.92
CA GLY A 24 -10.92 25.72 29.24
C GLY A 24 -12.01 24.73 28.80
N HIS A 25 -13.10 24.70 29.56
CA HIS A 25 -14.33 24.02 29.18
C HIS A 25 -14.94 24.82 28.02
N MET A 26 -14.66 24.42 26.77
CA MET A 26 -15.44 24.92 25.64
C MET A 26 -16.87 24.44 25.84
N ARG A 27 -17.79 25.39 26.09
CA ARG A 27 -19.22 25.12 26.15
C ARG A 27 -19.64 24.61 24.78
N LYS A 28 -20.43 23.53 24.74
CA LYS A 28 -21.03 23.00 23.51
C LYS A 28 -22.11 23.99 23.06
N GLY A 29 -21.70 25.04 22.35
CA GLY A 29 -22.60 26.12 21.90
C GLY A 29 -21.88 27.21 21.10
N ASP A 30 -20.58 27.42 21.32
CA ASP A 30 -19.84 28.55 20.73
C ASP A 30 -18.92 28.11 19.58
N PHE A 31 -19.39 27.21 18.71
CA PHE A 31 -18.68 26.94 17.46
C PHE A 31 -19.22 27.90 16.40
N ASP A 32 -18.55 29.04 16.25
CA ASP A 32 -18.83 29.96 15.15
C ASP A 32 -18.02 29.54 13.90
N PRO A 33 -18.67 28.98 12.86
CA PRO A 33 -17.98 28.54 11.66
C PRO A 33 -17.29 29.69 10.91
N TYR A 34 -17.74 30.95 11.08
CA TYR A 34 -17.10 32.09 10.41
C TYR A 34 -15.77 32.46 11.05
N GLU A 35 -15.67 32.53 12.38
CA GLU A 35 -14.38 32.76 13.05
C GLU A 35 -13.37 31.65 12.79
N TYR A 36 -13.84 30.39 12.74
CA TYR A 36 -12.99 29.24 12.44
C TYR A 36 -12.38 29.33 11.04
N ILE A 37 -13.17 29.75 10.04
CA ILE A 37 -12.71 29.94 8.67
C ILE A 37 -11.75 31.14 8.60
N GLU A 38 -12.04 32.25 9.28
CA GLU A 38 -11.16 33.43 9.28
C GLU A 38 -9.79 33.16 9.95
N GLN A 39 -9.74 32.37 11.02
CA GLN A 39 -8.49 31.95 11.65
C GLN A 39 -7.68 31.02 10.73
N ALA A 40 -8.35 30.09 10.03
CA ALA A 40 -7.68 29.16 9.13
C ALA A 40 -6.99 29.84 7.93
N PHE A 41 -7.42 31.05 7.55
CA PHE A 41 -6.82 31.83 6.46
C PHE A 41 -5.83 32.91 6.93
N ARG A 42 -5.81 33.27 8.23
CA ARG A 42 -4.83 34.21 8.79
C ARG A 42 -3.45 33.60 9.03
N ASP A 43 -3.32 32.27 9.06
CA ASP A 43 -2.06 31.55 9.29
C ASP A 43 -1.27 31.23 8.00
N LEU A 44 -1.29 32.11 7.00
CA LEU A 44 -0.34 32.08 5.88
C LEU A 44 0.87 32.96 6.27
N PRO A 45 2.06 32.38 6.57
CA PRO A 45 3.21 33.16 7.02
C PRO A 45 3.82 33.95 5.84
N SER A 46 3.57 35.26 5.82
CA SER A 46 4.55 36.21 5.31
C SER A 46 5.71 36.30 6.32
N GLY A 47 6.92 36.40 5.79
CA GLY A 47 8.15 36.01 6.49
C GLY A 47 8.52 36.78 7.77
N LYS A 48 9.24 36.03 8.61
CA LYS A 48 10.33 36.39 9.57
C LYS A 48 10.02 36.36 11.07
N THR A 49 10.76 35.46 11.74
CA THR A 49 11.42 35.53 13.09
C THR A 49 10.50 35.63 14.32
N GLU A 50 10.57 34.82 15.39
CA GLU A 50 11.70 34.21 16.11
C GLU A 50 11.29 32.98 16.98
N SER A 51 12.21 32.03 17.09
CA SER A 51 12.59 31.27 18.30
C SER A 51 11.64 30.29 19.06
N LYS A 52 12.19 29.08 19.30
CA LYS A 52 11.96 28.12 20.42
C LYS A 52 10.54 27.51 20.52
N LYS A 53 10.33 26.20 20.64
CA LYS A 53 11.09 25.15 21.34
C LYS A 53 10.47 23.80 20.93
N GLU A 54 11.26 22.83 20.48
CA GLU A 54 10.78 21.46 20.23
C GLU A 54 10.41 20.76 21.55
N PRO A 55 9.29 20.01 21.61
CA PRO A 55 9.13 18.92 22.56
C PRO A 55 9.48 17.57 21.91
N LYS A 56 10.35 16.86 22.62
CA LYS A 56 10.94 15.55 22.33
C LYS A 56 9.87 14.46 22.24
N LEU A 57 9.96 13.60 21.22
CA LEU A 57 9.32 12.28 21.21
C LEU A 57 10.02 11.38 22.23
N THR A 58 9.33 11.04 23.32
CA THR A 58 9.69 9.91 24.18
C THR A 58 8.67 8.80 23.98
N SER A 59 9.19 7.66 23.54
CA SER A 59 8.55 6.35 23.51
C SER A 59 8.10 5.90 24.90
N GLY A 60 6.92 5.29 24.99
CA GLY A 60 6.57 4.42 26.12
C GLY A 60 5.08 4.29 26.39
N GLU A 61 4.58 3.07 26.21
CA GLU A 61 3.60 2.40 27.08
C GLU A 61 2.09 2.39 26.72
N ALA A 62 1.67 1.19 26.30
CA ALA A 62 0.42 0.47 26.62
C ALA A 62 -0.93 1.15 26.37
N ALA A 63 -1.48 0.96 25.16
CA ALA A 63 -2.92 1.00 24.92
C ALA A 63 -3.47 -0.43 24.80
N SER A 64 -4.28 -0.83 25.78
CA SER A 64 -5.06 -2.05 25.84
C SER A 64 -6.27 -1.98 24.90
N THR A 65 -6.38 -2.92 23.96
CA THR A 65 -7.57 -3.09 23.10
C THR A 65 -8.56 -4.08 23.73
N PRO A 66 -9.86 -3.77 23.79
CA PRO A 66 -10.88 -4.71 24.25
C PRO A 66 -11.22 -5.78 23.20
N LYS A 67 -11.48 -6.98 23.73
CA LYS A 67 -11.81 -8.24 23.06
C LYS A 67 -13.27 -8.26 22.59
N PRO A 68 -13.59 -8.56 21.31
CA PRO A 68 -14.96 -8.87 20.92
C PRO A 68 -15.27 -10.38 21.11
N ALA A 69 -16.36 -10.63 21.83
CA ALA A 69 -16.88 -11.95 22.16
C ALA A 69 -17.71 -12.58 21.02
N ASN A 70 -17.62 -13.91 20.94
CA ASN A 70 -18.59 -14.90 20.47
C ASN A 70 -19.59 -14.54 19.35
N ARG A 71 -19.33 -15.07 18.14
CA ARG A 71 -20.31 -15.22 17.06
C ARG A 71 -20.76 -16.68 16.98
N PRO A 72 -22.06 -17.01 17.15
CA PRO A 72 -22.53 -18.39 17.00
C PRO A 72 -22.58 -18.83 15.52
N LYS A 73 -22.25 -20.10 15.31
CA LYS A 73 -22.22 -20.81 14.01
C LYS A 73 -23.66 -21.09 13.55
N ALA A 74 -24.06 -20.57 12.40
CA ALA A 74 -25.28 -21.00 11.70
C ALA A 74 -24.96 -22.17 10.77
N LYS A 75 -25.65 -23.30 10.97
CA LYS A 75 -25.63 -24.49 10.12
C LYS A 75 -26.86 -24.47 9.19
N ASN A 76 -26.62 -24.81 7.92
CA ASN A 76 -27.46 -25.57 7.00
C ASN A 76 -28.94 -25.19 6.79
N SER A 77 -29.25 -24.50 5.69
CA SER A 77 -30.61 -24.45 5.10
C SER A 77 -30.61 -24.30 3.57
N ALA A 78 -29.70 -25.00 2.88
CA ALA A 78 -29.62 -24.98 1.41
C ALA A 78 -30.53 -26.02 0.72
N SER A 79 -31.22 -26.89 1.46
CA SER A 79 -32.03 -27.98 0.89
C SER A 79 -33.53 -27.69 0.78
N ALA A 80 -34.04 -26.60 1.37
CA ALA A 80 -35.48 -26.31 1.37
C ALA A 80 -35.98 -25.51 0.14
N LEU A 81 -35.07 -24.91 -0.64
CA LEU A 81 -35.44 -24.00 -1.74
C LEU A 81 -35.49 -24.69 -3.13
N VAL A 82 -34.98 -25.93 -3.22
CA VAL A 82 -34.92 -26.70 -4.48
C VAL A 82 -36.16 -27.58 -4.68
N GLU A 83 -36.94 -27.85 -3.62
CA GLU A 83 -38.11 -28.73 -3.66
C GLU A 83 -39.41 -27.98 -4.03
N ALA A 84 -39.45 -26.65 -3.87
CA ALA A 84 -40.60 -25.81 -4.21
C ALA A 84 -40.72 -25.47 -5.71
N ILE A 85 -39.67 -25.71 -6.52
CA ILE A 85 -39.67 -25.40 -7.97
C ILE A 85 -40.18 -26.58 -8.80
N ARG A 86 -40.26 -27.79 -8.22
CA ARG A 86 -40.67 -29.02 -8.93
C ARG A 86 -42.19 -29.24 -9.02
N THR A 87 -43.00 -28.46 -8.31
CA THR A 87 -44.46 -28.71 -8.16
C THR A 87 -45.38 -27.74 -8.91
N SER A 88 -44.87 -26.79 -9.70
CA SER A 88 -45.69 -25.81 -10.44
C SER A 88 -45.61 -25.95 -11.98
N GLY A 89 -45.70 -27.19 -12.47
CA GLY A 89 -45.63 -27.52 -13.89
C GLY A 89 -46.79 -28.37 -14.41
N ALA A 90 -48.04 -27.92 -14.26
CA ALA A 90 -49.22 -28.49 -14.91
C ALA A 90 -50.05 -27.33 -15.50
N ARG A 91 -49.92 -27.02 -16.79
CA ARG A 91 -50.63 -27.60 -17.93
C ARG A 91 -52.15 -27.37 -17.88
N GLN A 92 -52.57 -26.21 -18.37
CA GLN A 92 -53.88 -26.05 -19.01
C GLN A 92 -53.70 -25.31 -20.33
N LYS A 93 -54.00 -26.03 -21.41
CA LYS A 93 -54.26 -25.51 -22.74
C LYS A 93 -55.78 -25.36 -22.82
N GLU A 94 -56.28 -24.14 -22.92
CA GLU A 94 -57.64 -23.90 -23.38
C GLU A 94 -57.59 -22.94 -24.57
N ALA A 95 -58.15 -23.44 -25.66
CA ALA A 95 -58.35 -22.73 -26.91
C ALA A 95 -59.62 -21.91 -26.79
N VAL A 96 -59.53 -20.60 -27.07
CA VAL A 96 -60.69 -19.77 -27.36
C VAL A 96 -60.43 -19.02 -28.65
N ALA A 97 -61.18 -19.42 -29.67
CA ALA A 97 -61.27 -18.77 -30.96
C ALA A 97 -62.29 -17.63 -30.87
N VAL A 98 -61.89 -16.40 -31.20
CA VAL A 98 -62.82 -15.29 -31.49
C VAL A 98 -62.26 -14.42 -32.62
N THR A 99 -62.86 -14.64 -33.79
CA THR A 99 -63.26 -13.74 -34.88
C THR A 99 -62.33 -12.64 -35.41
N ALA A 100 -62.23 -12.68 -36.74
CA ALA A 100 -61.70 -11.69 -37.66
C ALA A 100 -62.29 -10.28 -37.46
N GLY A 101 -61.39 -9.30 -37.48
CA GLY A 101 -61.66 -7.88 -37.66
C GLY A 101 -60.52 -7.27 -38.47
N GLU A 102 -60.89 -6.43 -39.44
CA GLU A 102 -60.10 -5.91 -40.56
C GLU A 102 -58.76 -5.21 -40.22
N PRO A 103 -57.80 -5.19 -41.17
CA PRO A 103 -56.49 -4.59 -40.97
C PRO A 103 -56.57 -3.07 -41.11
N THR A 104 -56.68 -2.37 -39.98
CA THR A 104 -56.41 -0.93 -39.97
C THR A 104 -54.91 -0.68 -40.12
N ASP A 105 -54.61 0.21 -41.06
CA ASP A 105 -53.33 0.57 -41.66
C ASP A 105 -52.33 1.13 -40.62
N LYS A 106 -51.76 0.24 -39.82
CA LYS A 106 -50.72 0.59 -38.86
C LYS A 106 -49.38 0.45 -39.56
N LYS A 107 -48.82 1.58 -39.99
CA LYS A 107 -47.42 1.72 -40.43
C LYS A 107 -46.52 0.91 -39.49
N ARG A 108 -46.06 -0.26 -39.95
CA ARG A 108 -45.10 -1.07 -39.23
C ARG A 108 -43.83 -0.25 -39.11
N LEU A 109 -43.56 0.29 -37.93
CA LEU A 109 -42.24 0.83 -37.59
C LEU A 109 -41.23 -0.29 -37.87
N LYS A 110 -40.43 -0.11 -38.92
CA LYS A 110 -39.35 -1.06 -39.24
C LYS A 110 -38.49 -1.15 -37.99
N ARG A 111 -38.44 -2.32 -37.36
CA ARG A 111 -37.46 -2.61 -36.30
C ARG A 111 -36.09 -2.36 -36.92
N THR A 112 -35.50 -1.21 -36.62
CA THR A 112 -34.06 -1.05 -36.79
C THR A 112 -33.43 -2.13 -35.94
N SER A 113 -32.55 -2.95 -36.54
CA SER A 113 -31.73 -3.87 -35.76
C SER A 113 -30.96 -3.01 -34.77
N MET A 114 -31.40 -3.04 -33.50
CA MET A 114 -30.75 -2.35 -32.41
C MET A 114 -29.41 -3.05 -32.16
N GLU A 115 -28.41 -2.82 -33.03
CA GLU A 115 -27.03 -3.08 -32.67
C GLU A 115 -26.69 -2.11 -31.53
N ALA A 116 -26.31 -2.67 -30.39
CA ALA A 116 -25.79 -1.89 -29.28
C ALA A 116 -24.69 -0.95 -29.83
N PRO A 117 -24.66 0.34 -29.43
CA PRO A 117 -23.65 1.28 -29.88
C PRO A 117 -22.26 0.65 -29.71
N ARG A 118 -21.57 0.37 -30.83
CA ARG A 118 -20.27 -0.30 -30.77
C ARG A 118 -19.35 0.55 -29.89
N PRO A 119 -18.75 -0.04 -28.84
CA PRO A 119 -17.92 0.73 -27.92
C PRO A 119 -16.83 1.42 -28.73
N ARG A 120 -16.81 2.76 -28.66
CA ARG A 120 -15.86 3.58 -29.40
C ARG A 120 -14.46 3.14 -28.98
N GLN A 121 -13.76 2.44 -29.87
CA GLN A 121 -12.38 2.06 -29.63
C GLN A 121 -11.57 3.34 -29.48
N ARG A 122 -11.22 3.68 -28.23
CA ARG A 122 -10.32 4.78 -27.94
C ARG A 122 -8.99 4.42 -28.60
N ARG A 123 -8.61 5.18 -29.63
CA ARG A 123 -7.27 5.10 -30.25
C ARG A 123 -6.25 5.27 -29.13
N THR A 124 -5.64 4.17 -28.71
CA THR A 124 -4.61 4.17 -27.67
C THR A 124 -3.36 4.69 -28.36
N LYS A 125 -2.84 5.83 -27.90
CA LYS A 125 -1.60 6.38 -28.46
C LYS A 125 -0.47 5.35 -28.26
N PRO A 126 0.42 5.15 -29.26
CA PRO A 126 1.55 4.25 -29.09
C PRO A 126 2.40 4.72 -27.91
N ARG A 127 2.73 3.81 -27.00
CA ARG A 127 3.61 4.11 -25.87
C ARG A 127 5.03 4.28 -26.40
N LYS A 128 5.73 5.31 -25.94
CA LYS A 128 7.16 5.49 -26.23
C LYS A 128 7.94 4.29 -25.65
N PRO A 129 8.99 3.81 -26.32
CA PRO A 129 9.88 2.80 -25.75
C PRO A 129 10.49 3.34 -24.45
N VAL A 130 10.66 2.45 -23.46
CA VAL A 130 11.18 2.81 -22.13
C VAL A 130 12.70 2.97 -22.16
N LEU A 131 13.39 2.26 -23.05
CA LEU A 131 14.83 2.41 -23.26
C LEU A 131 15.09 3.52 -24.29
N THR A 132 15.93 4.48 -23.91
CA THR A 132 16.46 5.50 -24.81
C THR A 132 17.79 5.04 -25.39
N ASP A 133 18.18 5.55 -26.56
CA ASP A 133 19.44 5.20 -27.24
C ASP A 133 20.67 5.44 -26.35
N GLU A 134 20.63 6.47 -25.50
CA GLU A 134 21.67 6.77 -24.52
C GLU A 134 21.80 5.64 -23.46
N MET A 135 20.67 5.11 -22.98
CA MET A 135 20.65 4.00 -22.02
C MET A 135 21.22 2.72 -22.64
N GLU A 136 20.93 2.46 -23.92
CA GLU A 136 21.47 1.28 -24.62
C GLU A 136 22.99 1.34 -24.74
N LYS A 137 23.53 2.52 -25.09
CA LYS A 137 24.98 2.73 -25.15
C LYS A 137 25.65 2.49 -23.79
N LEU A 138 25.02 2.95 -22.70
CA LEU A 138 25.50 2.69 -21.35
C LEU A 138 25.49 1.19 -21.03
N TRP A 139 24.40 0.49 -21.35
CA TRP A 139 24.27 -0.95 -21.13
C TRP A 139 25.37 -1.77 -21.81
N GLN A 140 25.77 -1.39 -23.03
CA GLN A 140 26.88 -2.05 -23.72
C GLN A 140 28.24 -1.83 -23.04
N ALA A 141 28.42 -0.70 -22.36
CA ALA A 141 29.65 -0.34 -21.67
C ALA A 141 29.76 -0.92 -20.24
N VAL A 142 28.62 -1.12 -19.55
CA VAL A 142 28.55 -1.63 -18.17
C VAL A 142 29.43 -2.85 -17.89
N PRO A 143 29.39 -3.96 -18.65
CA PRO A 143 30.17 -5.14 -18.31
C PRO A 143 31.68 -4.92 -18.42
N LYS A 144 32.13 -4.06 -19.34
CA LYS A 144 33.56 -3.69 -19.47
C LYS A 144 33.99 -2.83 -18.29
N ASN A 145 33.20 -1.81 -17.98
CA ASN A 145 33.47 -0.88 -16.88
C ASN A 145 33.48 -1.60 -15.53
N LEU A 146 32.56 -2.53 -15.31
CA LEU A 146 32.47 -3.25 -14.06
C LEU A 146 33.65 -4.21 -13.85
N LYS A 147 34.06 -4.93 -14.90
CA LYS A 147 35.27 -5.77 -14.86
C LYS A 147 36.52 -4.96 -14.57
N PHE A 148 36.65 -3.79 -15.21
CA PHE A 148 37.74 -2.87 -14.95
C PHE A 148 37.75 -2.38 -13.49
N LEU A 149 36.60 -1.91 -12.99
CA LEU A 149 36.47 -1.45 -11.61
C LEU A 149 36.73 -2.56 -10.58
N ALA A 150 36.35 -3.80 -10.88
CA ALA A 150 36.61 -4.95 -10.00
C ALA A 150 38.09 -5.37 -10.00
N GLY A 151 38.80 -5.25 -11.12
CA GLY A 151 40.18 -5.71 -11.23
C GLY A 151 41.24 -4.67 -10.83
N VAL A 152 40.93 -3.38 -10.95
CA VAL A 152 41.93 -2.31 -10.78
C VAL A 152 41.99 -1.75 -9.36
N TYR A 153 40.90 -1.85 -8.59
CA TYR A 153 40.77 -1.12 -7.33
C TYR A 153 40.43 -2.04 -6.16
N ASP A 154 41.10 -1.77 -5.02
CA ASP A 154 40.90 -2.46 -3.75
C ASP A 154 40.35 -1.53 -2.67
N ASP A 155 39.66 -2.10 -1.67
CA ASP A 155 39.08 -1.36 -0.54
C ASP A 155 40.10 -0.90 0.51
N THR A 156 41.36 -1.33 0.39
CA THR A 156 42.42 -1.09 1.38
C THR A 156 42.75 0.40 1.54
N VAL A 157 42.73 1.15 0.43
CA VAL A 157 43.02 2.58 0.43
C VAL A 157 41.83 3.35 1.00
N THR A 158 40.61 3.04 0.54
CA THR A 158 39.40 3.74 0.97
C THR A 158 39.12 3.53 2.45
N GLN A 159 39.35 2.33 2.99
CA GLN A 159 39.10 2.03 4.39
C GLN A 159 39.93 2.88 5.36
N LYS A 160 41.09 3.43 4.93
CA LYS A 160 41.91 4.33 5.75
C LYS A 160 41.25 5.68 6.04
N TYR A 161 40.37 6.13 5.15
CA TYR A 161 39.69 7.44 5.27
C TYR A 161 38.39 7.36 6.06
N TYR A 162 37.85 6.16 6.30
CA TYR A 162 36.60 5.97 7.03
C TYR A 162 36.87 5.31 8.38
N THR A 163 36.41 5.95 9.45
CA THR A 163 36.56 5.46 10.83
C THR A 163 35.88 4.10 11.04
N LYS A 164 34.81 3.83 10.28
CA LYS A 164 34.01 2.62 10.40
C LYS A 164 34.37 1.62 9.30
N LYS A 165 34.47 0.35 9.65
CA LYS A 165 34.53 -0.74 8.67
C LYS A 165 33.26 -0.77 7.83
N PHE A 166 33.41 -0.99 6.52
CA PHE A 166 32.26 -1.12 5.63
C PHE A 166 31.38 -2.31 6.02
N ARG A 167 30.06 -2.16 5.83
CA ARG A 167 29.08 -3.21 6.12
C ARG A 167 29.09 -4.36 5.10
N GLN A 168 29.56 -4.06 3.89
CA GLN A 168 29.59 -4.95 2.75
C GLN A 168 30.97 -4.80 2.11
N SER A 169 31.52 -5.89 1.56
CA SER A 169 32.73 -5.79 0.76
C SER A 169 32.43 -5.16 -0.60
N ARG A 170 33.48 -4.70 -1.30
CA ARG A 170 33.37 -4.27 -2.70
C ARG A 170 32.68 -5.27 -3.60
N GLU A 171 33.00 -6.56 -3.47
CA GLU A 171 32.41 -7.61 -4.30
C GLU A 171 30.90 -7.71 -4.05
N ASP A 172 30.45 -7.62 -2.80
CA ASP A 172 29.04 -7.64 -2.45
C ASP A 172 28.31 -6.39 -2.95
N LEU A 173 28.97 -5.23 -2.90
CA LEU A 173 28.45 -3.99 -3.48
C LEU A 173 28.26 -4.13 -5.00
N ILE A 174 29.28 -4.65 -5.71
CA ILE A 174 29.23 -4.91 -7.15
C ILE A 174 28.13 -5.92 -7.50
N ARG A 175 28.01 -7.00 -6.73
CA ARG A 175 26.94 -7.99 -6.90
C ARG A 175 25.56 -7.36 -6.77
N ASN A 176 25.35 -6.48 -5.78
CA ASN A 176 24.08 -5.79 -5.60
C ASN A 176 23.76 -4.78 -6.73
N MET A 177 24.78 -4.26 -7.42
CA MET A 177 24.57 -3.43 -8.61
C MET A 177 24.17 -4.26 -9.83
N VAL A 178 24.73 -5.46 -9.99
CA VAL A 178 24.41 -6.36 -11.13
C VAL A 178 23.09 -7.08 -10.93
N ASP A 179 22.88 -7.64 -9.75
CA ASP A 179 21.69 -8.42 -9.40
C ASP A 179 21.04 -7.84 -8.13
N PRO A 180 20.32 -6.72 -8.28
CA PRO A 180 19.73 -6.03 -7.14
C PRO A 180 18.64 -6.87 -6.46
N GLU A 181 18.52 -6.68 -5.14
CA GLU A 181 17.39 -7.21 -4.39
C GLU A 181 16.15 -6.35 -4.64
N LEU A 182 15.12 -6.98 -5.20
CA LEU A 182 13.85 -6.35 -5.52
C LEU A 182 12.82 -6.62 -4.42
N THR A 183 11.99 -5.62 -4.17
CA THR A 183 10.82 -5.78 -3.31
C THR A 183 9.67 -6.45 -4.08
N LEU A 184 8.63 -6.85 -3.35
CA LEU A 184 7.41 -7.39 -3.96
C LEU A 184 6.77 -6.38 -4.93
N GLU A 185 6.83 -5.09 -4.58
CA GLU A 185 6.27 -4.04 -5.40
C GLU A 185 7.06 -3.87 -6.71
N ASP A 186 8.39 -3.82 -6.62
CA ASP A 186 9.25 -3.67 -7.80
C ASP A 186 9.07 -4.84 -8.78
N ALA A 187 9.07 -6.07 -8.26
CA ALA A 187 8.82 -7.26 -9.08
C ALA A 187 7.44 -7.20 -9.78
N SER A 188 6.42 -6.71 -9.08
CA SER A 188 5.07 -6.57 -9.64
C SER A 188 5.01 -5.53 -10.76
N ARG A 189 5.75 -4.42 -10.62
CA ARG A 189 5.85 -3.35 -11.64
C ARG A 189 6.61 -3.83 -12.87
N LEU A 190 7.72 -4.55 -12.70
CA LEU A 190 8.51 -5.09 -13.80
C LEU A 190 7.72 -6.11 -14.63
N LEU A 191 6.98 -7.01 -13.96
CA LEU A 191 6.15 -8.01 -14.64
C LEU A 191 4.81 -7.45 -15.15
N GLY A 192 4.40 -6.27 -14.69
CA GLY A 192 3.10 -5.68 -15.02
C GLY A 192 1.91 -6.44 -14.44
N VAL A 193 2.07 -7.07 -13.27
CA VAL A 193 1.01 -7.83 -12.57
C VAL A 193 0.73 -7.24 -11.19
N CYS A 194 -0.35 -7.64 -10.52
CA CYS A 194 -0.62 -7.18 -9.17
C CYS A 194 0.28 -7.90 -8.12
N PRO A 195 0.58 -7.29 -6.96
CA PRO A 195 1.39 -7.91 -5.92
C PRO A 195 0.82 -9.23 -5.39
N ALA A 196 -0.50 -9.43 -5.45
CA ALA A 196 -1.13 -10.68 -5.04
C ALA A 196 -0.79 -11.83 -6.01
N THR A 197 -0.67 -11.54 -7.30
CA THR A 197 -0.27 -12.53 -8.31
C THR A 197 1.19 -12.95 -8.14
N VAL A 198 2.09 -12.01 -7.87
CA VAL A 198 3.49 -12.35 -7.54
C VAL A 198 3.57 -13.27 -6.33
N ARG A 199 2.75 -13.03 -5.29
CA ARG A 199 2.66 -13.95 -4.15
C ARG A 199 2.20 -15.35 -4.56
N ARG A 200 1.23 -15.46 -5.46
CA ARG A 200 0.79 -16.77 -6.00
C ARG A 200 1.94 -17.48 -6.71
N TYR A 201 2.70 -16.77 -7.55
CA TYR A 201 3.87 -17.34 -8.24
C TYR A 201 4.93 -17.85 -7.26
N THR A 202 5.19 -17.12 -6.17
CA THR A 202 6.11 -17.61 -5.13
C THR A 202 5.60 -18.82 -4.38
N ASN A 203 4.30 -18.88 -4.09
CA ASN A 203 3.72 -20.00 -3.36
C ASN A 203 3.66 -21.26 -4.23
N ARG A 204 3.54 -21.10 -5.55
CA ARG A 204 3.61 -22.18 -6.55
C ARG A 204 5.04 -22.62 -6.87
N GLY A 205 6.05 -21.88 -6.40
CA GLY A 205 7.46 -22.20 -6.64
C GLY A 205 7.98 -21.78 -8.02
N TRP A 206 7.23 -20.98 -8.79
CA TRP A 206 7.64 -20.53 -10.12
C TRP A 206 8.65 -19.39 -10.08
N LEU A 207 8.50 -18.50 -9.08
CA LEU A 207 9.38 -17.37 -8.88
C LEU A 207 10.22 -17.58 -7.61
N SER A 208 11.54 -17.60 -7.78
CA SER A 208 12.49 -17.74 -6.67
C SER A 208 12.41 -16.53 -5.75
N HIS A 209 12.36 -16.77 -4.44
CA HIS A 209 12.29 -15.72 -3.44
C HIS A 209 13.11 -16.08 -2.22
N HIS A 210 13.67 -15.06 -1.57
CA HIS A 210 14.26 -15.18 -0.25
C HIS A 210 13.43 -14.38 0.75
N ARG A 211 13.42 -14.82 2.00
CA ARG A 211 12.71 -14.14 3.09
C ARG A 211 13.72 -13.42 3.96
N THR A 212 13.42 -12.16 4.27
CA THR A 212 14.22 -11.41 5.24
C THR A 212 13.89 -11.86 6.67
N LYS A 213 14.67 -11.41 7.66
CA LYS A 213 14.40 -11.65 9.08
C LYS A 213 12.97 -11.23 9.50
N GLY A 214 12.40 -10.22 8.84
CA GLY A 214 11.01 -9.78 9.03
C GLY A 214 9.96 -10.56 8.23
N ASN A 215 10.30 -11.74 7.70
CA ASN A 215 9.45 -12.59 6.86
C ASN A 215 8.91 -11.91 5.58
N GLN A 216 9.57 -10.84 5.13
CA GLN A 216 9.20 -10.15 3.90
C GLN A 216 9.82 -10.87 2.71
N ARG A 217 9.07 -10.99 1.61
CA ARG A 217 9.57 -11.59 0.37
C ARG A 217 10.46 -10.58 -0.35
N ARG A 218 11.60 -11.07 -0.82
CA ARG A 218 12.57 -10.36 -1.65
C ARG A 218 12.97 -11.25 -2.81
N PHE A 219 13.30 -10.61 -3.91
CA PHE A 219 13.57 -11.24 -5.18
C PHE A 219 14.93 -10.79 -5.69
N ARG A 220 15.58 -11.61 -6.49
CA ARG A 220 16.75 -11.19 -7.27
C ARG A 220 16.29 -10.92 -8.69
N LEU A 221 16.90 -9.95 -9.36
CA LEU A 221 16.57 -9.59 -10.74
C LEU A 221 16.78 -10.80 -11.66
N SER A 222 17.88 -11.54 -11.47
CA SER A 222 18.17 -12.79 -12.18
C SER A 222 17.00 -13.78 -12.13
N GLY A 223 16.45 -14.03 -10.94
CA GLY A 223 15.31 -14.93 -10.77
C GLY A 223 14.02 -14.45 -11.43
N VAL A 224 13.81 -13.13 -11.53
CA VAL A 224 12.68 -12.57 -12.28
C VAL A 224 12.87 -12.76 -13.78
N VAL A 225 14.09 -12.56 -14.30
CA VAL A 225 14.42 -12.77 -15.71
C VAL A 225 14.23 -14.24 -16.10
N GLU A 226 14.79 -15.17 -15.32
CA GLU A 226 14.60 -16.61 -15.55
C GLU A 226 13.12 -17.02 -15.56
N PHE A 227 12.31 -16.42 -14.68
CA PHE A 227 10.88 -16.66 -14.64
C PHE A 227 10.20 -16.20 -15.95
N VAL A 228 10.55 -15.02 -16.46
CA VAL A 228 10.02 -14.50 -17.73
C VAL A 228 10.47 -15.35 -18.91
N GLU A 229 11.71 -15.83 -18.92
CA GLU A 229 12.21 -16.72 -19.97
C GLU A 229 11.50 -18.07 -19.98
N LYS A 230 11.29 -18.68 -18.80
CA LYS A 230 10.69 -20.02 -18.66
C LYS A 230 9.18 -20.02 -18.90
N TYR A 231 8.46 -19.05 -18.34
CA TYR A 231 6.99 -19.05 -18.33
C TYR A 231 6.35 -17.97 -19.20
N GLY A 232 7.15 -17.03 -19.73
CA GLY A 232 6.63 -15.90 -20.50
C GLY A 232 5.73 -14.98 -19.66
N ARG A 233 4.77 -14.35 -20.32
CA ARG A 233 3.84 -13.39 -19.70
C ARG A 233 2.73 -14.07 -18.88
N ASN A 234 2.36 -15.29 -19.27
CA ASN A 234 1.22 -16.02 -18.73
C ASN A 234 1.66 -17.42 -18.26
N PRO A 235 2.09 -17.57 -17.00
CA PRO A 235 2.54 -18.86 -16.47
C PRO A 235 1.41 -19.84 -16.15
N GLU A 236 0.14 -19.39 -16.12
CA GLU A 236 -1.03 -20.24 -15.83
C GLU A 236 -1.78 -20.69 -17.10
N GLY A 237 -1.24 -20.41 -18.29
CA GLY A 237 -1.87 -20.65 -19.59
C GLY A 237 -1.62 -22.03 -20.15
#